data_AF-A0A830EK03-F1
#
_entry.id   AF-A0A830EK03-F1
#
_cell.length_a   1.000
_cell.length_b   1.000
_cell.length_c   1.000
_cell.angle_alpha   90.00
_cell.angle_beta   90.00
_cell.angle_gamma   90.00
#
_symmetry.space_group_name_H-M   'P 1'
#
loop_
_entity.id
_entity.type
_entity.pdbx_description
1 polymer ?
#
loop_
_entity_poly.entity_id
_entity_poly.type
_entity_poly.pdbx_seq_one_letter_code
_entity_poly.pdbx_strand_id
1 'polypeptide(L)'
;MAQSGLQTHQTQSAVIDAMHSLIDSAEESLTIAVPKSALHEFVPQLGAAIERDVLVLLLVHGDETAPTPAYDDIATAVRTIESGITPLLVTADMQRGLTGHSELLTNSMADYQATEFDNENLAHDEFTMFLGSHWLMGTECYIADVCVFPRTFSAFQFAVLAAALALREGTPITARARVLSTADRTETTISGPVINARQSIVYPASSKNPAERSLTIETDSGPVTVGGSGATREVYECREITLDRGDEQ
;
A
#
# COMPACT_ATOMS: atom_id res chain seq x y z
N MET A 1 3.59 -32.06 7.44
CA MET A 1 3.00 -31.52 6.19
C MET A 1 3.56 -30.11 6.07
N ALA A 2 4.45 -29.86 5.12
CA ALA A 2 4.93 -28.50 4.89
C ALA A 2 3.71 -27.65 4.49
N GLN A 3 3.43 -26.59 5.24
CA GLN A 3 2.38 -25.64 4.86
C GLN A 3 2.85 -24.97 3.57
N SER A 4 2.20 -25.31 2.45
CA SER A 4 2.50 -24.73 1.15
C SER A 4 2.33 -23.21 1.25
N GLY A 5 3.40 -22.44 0.98
CA GLY A 5 3.37 -20.98 0.98
C GLY A 5 3.86 -20.28 2.25
N LEU A 6 4.48 -20.97 3.22
CA LEU A 6 5.14 -20.35 4.38
C LEU A 6 6.61 -20.77 4.47
N GLN A 7 7.50 -19.81 4.64
CA GLN A 7 8.94 -20.02 4.86
C GLN A 7 9.41 -19.19 6.05
N THR A 8 10.36 -19.72 6.83
CA THR A 8 10.92 -19.00 7.99
C THR A 8 12.39 -18.67 7.76
N HIS A 9 12.78 -17.49 8.22
CA HIS A 9 14.14 -16.97 8.12
C HIS A 9 14.63 -16.57 9.51
N GLN A 10 15.82 -17.05 9.88
CA GLN A 10 16.39 -16.85 11.22
C GLN A 10 17.65 -15.98 11.20
N THR A 11 18.32 -15.87 10.05
CA THR A 11 19.53 -15.05 9.92
C THR A 11 19.18 -13.72 9.27
N GLN A 12 19.85 -12.65 9.73
CA GLN A 12 19.70 -11.31 9.17
C GLN A 12 19.89 -11.30 7.64
N SER A 13 20.92 -12.00 7.14
CA SER A 13 21.17 -12.07 5.70
C SER A 13 20.02 -12.70 4.93
N ALA A 14 19.44 -13.79 5.44
CA ALA A 14 18.31 -14.45 4.76
C ALA A 14 17.06 -13.58 4.78
N VAL A 15 16.83 -12.83 5.86
CA VAL A 15 15.73 -11.86 5.95
C VAL A 15 15.93 -10.72 4.93
N ILE A 16 17.13 -10.16 4.84
CA ILE A 16 17.45 -9.10 3.87
C ILE A 16 17.27 -9.61 2.43
N ASP A 17 17.81 -10.79 2.11
CA ASP A 17 17.68 -11.40 0.78
C ASP A 17 16.20 -11.64 0.42
N ALA A 18 15.40 -12.13 1.36
CA ALA A 18 13.96 -12.33 1.16
C ALA A 18 13.22 -11.00 0.92
N MET A 19 13.57 -9.95 1.66
CA MET A 19 13.00 -8.62 1.46
C MET A 19 13.40 -8.02 0.11
N HIS A 20 14.66 -8.15 -0.31
CA HIS A 20 15.10 -7.73 -1.65
C HIS A 20 14.30 -8.43 -2.74
N SER A 21 14.16 -9.76 -2.64
CA SER A 21 13.35 -10.55 -3.57
C SER A 21 11.90 -10.06 -3.62
N LEU A 22 11.27 -9.79 -2.47
CA LEU A 22 9.90 -9.28 -2.41
C LEU A 22 9.76 -7.90 -3.06
N ILE A 23 10.68 -6.97 -2.77
CA ILE A 23 10.68 -5.61 -3.35
C ILE A 23 10.89 -5.66 -4.87
N ASP A 24 11.86 -6.44 -5.34
CA ASP A 24 12.16 -6.59 -6.77
C ASP A 24 11.00 -7.22 -7.54
N SER A 25 10.24 -8.09 -6.88
CA SER A 25 9.12 -8.80 -7.46
C SER A 25 7.80 -8.01 -7.50
N ALA A 26 7.73 -6.84 -6.87
CA ALA A 26 6.51 -6.03 -6.85
C ALA A 26 6.26 -5.36 -8.21
N GLU A 27 5.01 -5.42 -8.66
CA GLU A 27 4.56 -4.90 -9.95
C GLU A 27 3.63 -3.69 -9.81
N GLU A 28 2.78 -3.66 -8.78
CA GLU A 28 1.77 -2.61 -8.57
C GLU A 28 2.02 -1.85 -7.28
N SER A 29 2.37 -2.56 -6.20
CA SER A 29 2.45 -1.95 -4.88
C SER A 29 3.38 -2.63 -3.88
N LEU A 30 3.89 -1.82 -2.96
CA LEU A 30 4.71 -2.21 -1.83
C LEU A 30 4.23 -1.50 -0.56
N THR A 31 4.15 -2.25 0.52
CA THR A 31 4.07 -1.70 1.88
C THR A 31 5.24 -2.23 2.67
N ILE A 32 6.01 -1.35 3.28
CA ILE A 32 7.24 -1.70 3.96
C ILE A 32 7.35 -0.95 5.29
N ALA A 33 7.71 -1.66 6.36
CA ALA A 33 8.03 -1.13 7.67
C ALA A 33 9.42 -1.60 8.09
N VAL A 34 10.34 -0.65 8.26
CA VAL A 34 11.75 -0.95 8.58
C VAL A 34 12.36 0.03 9.58
N PRO A 35 13.35 -0.41 10.39
CA PRO A 35 14.15 0.47 11.21
C PRO A 35 14.90 1.50 10.35
N LYS A 36 15.00 2.74 10.82
CA LYS A 36 15.77 3.80 10.16
C LYS A 36 17.22 3.39 9.90
N SER A 37 17.84 2.68 10.84
CA SER A 37 19.21 2.18 10.72
C SER A 37 19.41 1.16 9.59
N ALA A 38 18.37 0.41 9.21
CA ALA A 38 18.41 -0.62 8.18
C ALA A 38 17.93 -0.13 6.80
N LEU A 39 17.31 1.06 6.72
CA LEU A 39 16.71 1.58 5.48
C LEU A 39 17.69 1.63 4.31
N HIS A 40 18.95 2.00 4.56
CA HIS A 40 19.97 2.13 3.53
C HIS A 40 20.22 0.84 2.72
N GLU A 41 19.99 -0.33 3.32
CA GLU A 41 20.14 -1.64 2.66
C GLU A 41 19.09 -1.89 1.57
N PHE A 42 17.98 -1.13 1.60
CA PHE A 42 16.85 -1.30 0.69
C PHE A 42 16.69 -0.15 -0.31
N VAL A 43 17.47 0.94 -0.16
CA VAL A 43 17.40 2.12 -1.02
C VAL A 43 17.51 1.78 -2.52
N PRO A 44 18.46 0.95 -2.97
CA PRO A 44 18.57 0.62 -4.40
C PRO A 44 17.31 -0.07 -4.96
N GLN A 45 16.78 -1.06 -4.24
CA GLN A 45 15.61 -1.83 -4.66
C GLN A 45 14.33 -1.00 -4.60
N LEU A 46 14.18 -0.16 -3.56
CA LEU A 46 13.06 0.78 -3.45
C LEU A 46 13.09 1.80 -4.59
N GLY A 47 14.25 2.34 -4.92
CA GLY A 47 14.39 3.25 -6.07
C GLY A 47 14.04 2.56 -7.39
N ALA A 48 14.52 1.33 -7.60
CA ALA A 48 14.13 0.55 -8.78
C ALA A 48 12.62 0.27 -8.82
N ALA A 49 11.96 0.12 -7.67
CA ALA A 49 10.50 -0.04 -7.59
C ALA A 49 9.78 1.26 -8.01
N ILE A 50 10.24 2.41 -7.55
CA ILE A 50 9.72 3.73 -7.98
C ILE A 50 9.92 3.95 -9.48
N GLU A 51 11.09 3.58 -10.04
CA GLU A 51 11.35 3.64 -11.48
C GLU A 51 10.43 2.71 -12.30
N ARG A 52 10.08 1.55 -11.75
CA ARG A 52 9.06 0.64 -12.29
C ARG A 52 7.64 1.08 -11.95
N ASP A 53 7.50 2.29 -11.41
CA ASP A 53 6.20 2.92 -11.21
C ASP A 53 5.39 2.22 -10.08
N VAL A 54 6.02 1.44 -9.20
CA VAL A 54 5.36 0.75 -8.06
C VAL A 54 4.95 1.75 -6.99
N LEU A 55 3.73 1.63 -6.43
CA LEU A 55 3.30 2.47 -5.32
C LEU A 55 3.87 1.97 -3.99
N VAL A 56 4.70 2.78 -3.33
CA VAL A 56 5.43 2.39 -2.12
C VAL A 56 4.95 3.18 -0.91
N LEU A 57 4.35 2.47 0.06
CA LEU A 57 4.09 2.99 1.41
C LEU A 57 5.26 2.58 2.33
N LEU A 58 6.07 3.54 2.74
CA LEU A 58 7.24 3.32 3.58
C LEU A 58 7.04 3.88 4.99
N LEU A 59 7.02 3.00 5.97
CA LEU A 59 7.06 3.36 7.38
C LEU A 59 8.48 3.16 7.92
N VAL A 60 9.10 4.25 8.34
CA VAL A 60 10.43 4.22 8.96
C VAL A 60 10.29 4.40 10.45
N HIS A 61 10.89 3.53 11.25
CA HIS A 61 10.77 3.61 12.71
C HIS A 61 12.12 3.59 13.43
N GLY A 62 12.15 4.09 14.66
CA GLY A 62 13.34 4.11 15.50
C GLY A 62 14.28 5.30 15.28
N ASP A 63 15.55 5.10 15.65
CA ASP A 63 16.55 6.13 15.98
C ASP A 63 16.69 7.27 14.95
N GLU A 64 16.44 8.51 15.40
CA GLU A 64 16.50 9.73 14.60
C GLU A 64 17.89 10.04 14.03
N THR A 65 18.95 9.51 14.64
CA THR A 65 20.34 9.89 14.32
C THR A 65 20.88 9.22 13.05
N ALA A 66 20.24 8.16 12.57
CA ALA A 66 20.61 7.54 11.30
C ALA A 66 20.32 8.50 10.12
N PRO A 67 21.19 8.54 9.09
CA PRO A 67 20.99 9.39 7.93
C PRO A 67 19.70 9.01 7.20
N THR A 68 18.93 10.02 6.80
CA THR A 68 17.72 9.85 6.01
C THR A 68 18.05 10.00 4.52
N PRO A 69 17.79 8.99 3.67
CA PRO A 69 17.88 9.16 2.22
C PRO A 69 16.80 10.14 1.71
N ALA A 70 16.96 10.62 0.47
CA ALA A 70 15.91 11.39 -0.18
C ALA A 70 14.68 10.49 -0.41
N TYR A 71 13.51 10.90 0.09
CA TYR A 71 12.31 10.05 0.10
C TYR A 71 11.60 9.97 -1.26
N ASP A 72 11.76 11.01 -2.07
CA ASP A 72 11.25 11.10 -3.44
C ASP A 72 11.79 10.01 -4.35
N ASP A 73 13.03 9.57 -4.10
CA ASP A 73 13.65 8.51 -4.88
C ASP A 73 13.24 7.09 -4.45
N ILE A 74 12.57 6.91 -3.30
CA ILE A 74 12.37 5.56 -2.71
C ILE A 74 10.94 5.24 -2.27
N ALA A 75 10.03 6.21 -2.29
CA ALA A 75 8.68 6.01 -1.78
C ALA A 75 7.62 6.85 -2.50
N THR A 76 6.38 6.42 -2.43
CA THR A 76 5.21 7.25 -2.78
C THR A 76 4.70 8.00 -1.56
N ALA A 77 4.73 7.37 -0.39
CA ALA A 77 4.39 8.01 0.87
C ALA A 77 5.33 7.51 1.96
N VAL A 78 5.83 8.43 2.79
CA VAL A 78 6.66 8.11 3.93
C VAL A 78 6.05 8.63 5.21
N ARG A 79 5.99 7.75 6.20
CA ARG A 79 5.71 8.11 7.57
C ARG A 79 6.83 7.67 8.50
N THR A 80 7.02 8.40 9.58
CA THR A 80 8.02 8.06 10.60
C THR A 80 7.40 7.87 11.98
N ILE A 81 7.90 6.90 12.74
CA ILE A 81 7.57 6.68 14.15
C ILE A 81 8.87 6.68 14.97
N GLU A 82 8.98 7.57 15.95
CA GLU A 82 10.17 7.64 16.83
C GLU A 82 10.34 6.38 17.70
N SER A 83 9.23 5.71 18.05
CA SER A 83 9.25 4.49 18.87
C SER A 83 9.68 3.24 18.10
N GLY A 84 10.46 2.36 18.73
CA GLY A 84 10.95 1.12 18.12
C GLY A 84 9.93 -0.03 18.02
N ILE A 85 8.68 0.19 18.43
CA ILE A 85 7.65 -0.87 18.48
C ILE A 85 6.89 -0.89 17.15
N THR A 86 7.56 -1.33 16.10
CA THR A 86 6.95 -1.56 14.79
C THR A 86 7.49 -2.88 14.25
N PRO A 87 6.63 -3.74 13.66
CA PRO A 87 7.07 -5.00 13.09
C PRO A 87 8.00 -4.74 11.92
N LEU A 88 8.87 -5.72 11.66
CA LEU A 88 9.42 -5.88 10.33
C LEU A 88 8.27 -6.33 9.43
N LEU A 89 7.95 -5.56 8.39
CA LEU A 89 6.92 -5.93 7.43
C LEU A 89 7.34 -5.54 6.03
N VAL A 90 7.11 -6.44 5.08
CA VAL A 90 7.03 -6.10 3.66
C VAL A 90 5.87 -6.88 3.04
N THR A 91 5.03 -6.23 2.24
CA THR A 91 4.03 -6.89 1.39
C THR A 91 4.15 -6.37 -0.03
N ALA A 92 4.20 -7.28 -1.00
CA ALA A 92 4.23 -6.98 -2.42
C ALA A 92 2.89 -7.36 -3.07
N ASP A 93 2.29 -6.41 -3.79
CA ASP A 93 1.07 -6.56 -4.57
C ASP A 93 -0.13 -7.12 -3.80
N MET A 94 -0.06 -7.09 -2.47
CA MET A 94 -1.06 -7.66 -1.57
C MET A 94 -1.29 -9.16 -1.78
N GLN A 95 -0.28 -9.85 -2.29
CA GLN A 95 -0.33 -11.30 -2.57
C GLN A 95 0.67 -12.08 -1.71
N ARG A 96 1.80 -11.47 -1.40
CA ARG A 96 2.92 -12.10 -0.69
C ARG A 96 3.62 -11.10 0.20
N GLY A 97 4.42 -11.59 1.14
CA GLY A 97 5.13 -10.72 2.05
C GLY A 97 6.01 -11.46 3.04
N LEU A 98 6.57 -10.68 3.95
CA LEU A 98 7.38 -11.15 5.08
C LEU A 98 7.04 -10.30 6.30
N THR A 99 6.81 -10.96 7.42
CA THR A 99 6.55 -10.31 8.72
C THR A 99 7.46 -10.89 9.80
N GLY A 100 7.89 -10.08 10.76
CA GLY A 100 8.80 -10.51 11.83
C GLY A 100 9.11 -9.41 12.83
N HIS A 101 10.09 -9.68 13.70
CA HIS A 101 10.58 -8.68 14.64
C HIS A 101 11.67 -7.81 13.98
N SER A 102 11.60 -6.49 14.17
CA SER A 102 12.55 -5.55 13.56
C SER A 102 13.99 -5.68 14.06
N GLU A 103 14.20 -6.31 15.22
CA GLU A 103 15.53 -6.70 15.70
C GLU A 103 16.27 -7.65 14.75
N LEU A 104 15.56 -8.40 13.90
CA LEU A 104 16.20 -9.25 12.88
C LEU A 104 17.07 -8.46 11.91
N LEU A 105 16.82 -7.16 11.73
CA LEU A 105 17.62 -6.28 10.88
C LEU A 105 18.67 -5.48 11.63
N THR A 106 18.66 -5.46 12.96
CA THR A 106 19.49 -4.56 13.77
C THR A 106 20.34 -5.28 14.81
N ASN A 107 20.01 -6.51 15.16
CA ASN A 107 20.69 -7.33 16.15
C ASN A 107 20.92 -8.74 15.60
N SER A 108 22.15 -9.03 15.19
CA SER A 108 22.54 -10.33 14.62
C SER A 108 22.46 -11.51 15.59
N MET A 109 22.27 -11.25 16.89
CA MET A 109 22.14 -12.26 17.95
C MET A 109 20.69 -12.42 18.43
N ALA A 110 19.73 -11.75 17.77
CA ALA A 110 18.34 -11.82 18.17
C ALA A 110 17.75 -13.21 17.91
N ASP A 111 17.04 -13.77 18.90
CA ASP A 111 16.38 -15.07 18.80
C ASP A 111 14.94 -14.92 18.29
N TYR A 112 14.81 -14.26 17.13
CA TYR A 112 13.54 -14.08 16.43
C TYR A 112 13.55 -14.82 15.09
N GLN A 113 12.38 -14.91 14.46
CA GLN A 113 12.23 -15.46 13.12
C GLN A 113 11.31 -14.55 12.32
N ALA A 114 11.62 -14.37 11.03
CA ALA A 114 10.68 -13.79 10.08
C ALA A 114 9.93 -14.91 9.37
N THR A 115 8.66 -14.67 9.08
CA THR A 115 7.82 -15.56 8.27
C THR A 115 7.56 -14.88 6.93
N GLU A 116 8.09 -15.47 5.87
CA GLU A 116 7.72 -15.17 4.49
C GLU A 116 6.48 -15.98 4.12
N PHE A 117 5.58 -15.37 3.37
CA PHE A 117 4.32 -15.95 2.96
C PHE A 117 3.95 -15.60 1.52
N ASP A 118 3.39 -16.58 0.82
CA ASP A 118 2.76 -16.43 -0.50
C ASP A 118 1.27 -16.75 -0.35
N ASN A 119 0.51 -15.74 0.11
CA ASN A 119 -0.90 -15.87 0.46
C ASN A 119 -1.59 -14.50 0.49
N GLU A 120 -2.54 -14.29 -0.41
CA GLU A 120 -3.29 -13.04 -0.56
C GLU A 120 -4.05 -12.62 0.71
N ASN A 121 -4.69 -13.56 1.41
CA ASN A 121 -5.43 -13.24 2.63
C ASN A 121 -4.49 -12.77 3.74
N LEU A 122 -3.33 -13.45 3.90
CA LEU A 122 -2.35 -13.06 4.91
C LEU A 122 -1.70 -11.72 4.56
N ALA A 123 -1.38 -11.47 3.29
CA ALA A 123 -0.90 -10.17 2.83
C ALA A 123 -1.92 -9.05 3.11
N HIS A 124 -3.20 -9.32 2.89
CA HIS A 124 -4.29 -8.39 3.19
C HIS A 124 -4.44 -8.09 4.68
N ASP A 125 -4.36 -9.12 5.52
CA ASP A 125 -4.45 -8.99 6.97
C ASP A 125 -3.26 -8.19 7.51
N GLU A 126 -2.04 -8.50 7.08
CA GLU A 126 -0.83 -7.77 7.47
C GLU A 126 -0.86 -6.31 7.02
N PHE A 127 -1.31 -6.02 5.79
CA PHE A 127 -1.48 -4.65 5.30
C PHE A 127 -2.53 -3.87 6.11
N THR A 128 -3.66 -4.49 6.42
CA THR A 128 -4.72 -3.83 7.21
C THR A 128 -4.26 -3.59 8.65
N MET A 129 -3.53 -4.54 9.24
CA MET A 129 -2.89 -4.39 10.54
C MET A 129 -1.85 -3.26 10.52
N PHE A 130 -1.01 -3.19 9.49
CA PHE A 130 -0.04 -2.11 9.28
C PHE A 130 -0.73 -0.74 9.27
N LEU A 131 -1.79 -0.57 8.48
CA LEU A 131 -2.51 0.69 8.40
C LEU A 131 -3.12 1.08 9.74
N GLY A 132 -3.82 0.14 10.39
CA GLY A 132 -4.58 0.40 11.60
C GLY A 132 -3.74 0.60 12.85
N SER A 133 -2.60 -0.11 12.95
CA SER A 133 -1.80 -0.16 14.18
C SER A 133 -0.51 0.64 14.11
N HIS A 134 -0.02 0.99 12.90
CA HIS A 134 1.29 1.62 12.76
C HIS A 134 1.24 2.87 11.88
N TRP A 135 0.73 2.76 10.65
CA TRP A 135 0.74 3.87 9.69
C TRP A 135 0.06 5.14 10.21
N LEU A 136 -1.10 5.01 10.85
CA LEU A 136 -1.83 6.14 11.41
C LEU A 136 -1.18 6.77 12.65
N MET A 137 -0.25 6.07 13.30
CA MET A 137 0.54 6.62 14.42
C MET A 137 1.74 7.43 13.93
N GLY A 138 2.20 7.20 12.70
CA GLY A 138 3.35 7.87 12.13
C GLY A 138 3.09 9.32 11.71
N THR A 139 4.13 10.13 11.80
CA THR A 139 4.14 11.50 11.25
C THR A 139 4.39 11.42 9.75
N GLU A 140 3.59 12.13 8.95
CA GLU A 140 3.79 12.25 7.51
C GLU A 140 5.03 13.10 7.21
N CYS A 141 6.01 12.51 6.52
CA CYS A 141 7.28 13.16 6.20
C CYS A 141 7.45 13.44 4.71
N TYR A 142 6.84 12.62 3.86
CA TYR A 142 6.88 12.79 2.42
C TYR A 142 5.63 12.18 1.79
N ILE A 143 5.11 12.83 0.77
CA ILE A 143 4.10 12.31 -0.14
C ILE A 143 4.47 12.76 -1.55
N ALA A 144 4.46 11.82 -2.49
CA ALA A 144 4.73 12.08 -3.88
C ALA A 144 3.62 12.92 -4.53
N ASP A 145 3.99 13.55 -5.64
CA ASP A 145 3.04 14.15 -6.57
C ASP A 145 2.14 13.07 -7.20
N VAL A 146 1.08 13.52 -7.87
CA VAL A 146 0.10 12.64 -8.52
C VAL A 146 0.79 11.68 -9.49
N CYS A 147 0.46 10.39 -9.39
CA CYS A 147 0.99 9.37 -10.30
C CYS A 147 0.63 9.66 -11.77
N VAL A 148 1.41 9.09 -12.69
CA VAL A 148 1.11 9.17 -14.12
C VAL A 148 -0.13 8.30 -14.44
N PHE A 149 -1.03 8.85 -15.25
CA PHE A 149 -2.22 8.19 -15.77
C PHE A 149 -2.12 8.04 -17.30
N PRO A 150 -2.75 7.01 -17.92
CA PRO A 150 -3.64 6.02 -17.31
C PRO A 150 -2.90 4.94 -16.51
N ARG A 151 -3.57 4.42 -15.47
CA ARG A 151 -3.05 3.31 -14.68
C ARG A 151 -4.16 2.37 -14.22
N THR A 152 -3.90 1.06 -14.32
CA THR A 152 -4.81 0.01 -13.86
C THR A 152 -4.32 -0.55 -12.53
N PHE A 153 -5.27 -0.79 -11.64
CA PHE A 153 -5.05 -1.31 -10.31
C PHE A 153 -5.88 -2.57 -10.09
N SER A 154 -5.23 -3.64 -9.64
CA SER A 154 -5.88 -4.82 -9.08
C SER A 154 -6.10 -4.66 -7.56
N ALA A 155 -5.20 -3.94 -6.90
CA ALA A 155 -5.27 -3.67 -5.47
C ALA A 155 -5.98 -2.33 -5.22
N PHE A 156 -7.30 -2.40 -5.02
CA PHE A 156 -8.18 -1.23 -4.98
C PHE A 156 -7.72 -0.08 -4.06
N GLN A 157 -7.14 -0.38 -2.91
CA GLN A 157 -6.62 0.63 -1.97
C GLN A 157 -5.56 1.54 -2.58
N PHE A 158 -4.79 1.06 -3.57
CA PHE A 158 -3.80 1.84 -4.28
C PHE A 158 -4.44 2.73 -5.35
N ALA A 159 -5.55 2.29 -5.95
CA ALA A 159 -6.40 3.18 -6.72
C ALA A 159 -6.99 4.29 -5.85
N VAL A 160 -7.41 3.98 -4.61
CA VAL A 160 -7.91 4.98 -3.66
C VAL A 160 -6.82 5.99 -3.30
N LEU A 161 -5.59 5.53 -3.07
CA LEU A 161 -4.42 6.39 -2.83
C LEU A 161 -4.17 7.33 -4.02
N ALA A 162 -4.03 6.78 -5.22
CA ALA A 162 -3.79 7.54 -6.45
C ALA A 162 -4.89 8.59 -6.68
N ALA A 163 -6.15 8.21 -6.51
CA ALA A 163 -7.28 9.12 -6.62
C ALA A 163 -7.27 10.22 -5.54
N ALA A 164 -6.93 9.89 -4.29
CA ALA A 164 -6.84 10.88 -3.23
C ALA A 164 -5.74 11.93 -3.50
N LEU A 165 -4.60 11.50 -4.03
CA LEU A 165 -3.53 12.41 -4.45
C LEU A 165 -3.97 13.31 -5.61
N ALA A 166 -4.61 12.73 -6.65
CA ALA A 166 -5.13 13.50 -7.78
C ALA A 166 -6.15 14.57 -7.34
N LEU A 167 -7.13 14.18 -6.50
CA LEU A 167 -8.15 15.08 -5.98
C LEU A 167 -7.58 16.18 -5.09
N ARG A 168 -6.52 15.89 -4.31
CA ARG A 168 -5.84 16.88 -3.49
C ARG A 168 -5.21 18.00 -4.32
N GLU A 169 -4.58 17.64 -5.43
CA GLU A 169 -3.96 18.60 -6.37
C GLU A 169 -4.98 19.22 -7.34
N GLY A 170 -6.28 18.88 -7.22
CA GLY A 170 -7.31 19.34 -8.12
C GLY A 170 -7.18 18.80 -9.55
N THR A 171 -6.45 17.70 -9.74
CA THR A 171 -6.29 17.02 -11.04
C THR A 171 -7.55 16.19 -11.33
N PRO A 172 -8.33 16.53 -12.38
CA PRO A 172 -9.50 15.76 -12.76
C PRO A 172 -9.08 14.35 -13.18
N ILE A 173 -9.80 13.34 -12.69
CA ILE A 173 -9.58 11.94 -13.05
C ILE A 173 -10.91 11.23 -13.33
N THR A 174 -10.86 10.27 -14.25
CA THR A 174 -11.97 9.35 -14.53
C THR A 174 -11.58 7.94 -14.14
N ALA A 175 -12.58 7.12 -13.85
CA ALA A 175 -12.42 5.72 -13.56
C ALA A 175 -13.21 4.87 -14.56
N ARG A 176 -12.65 3.72 -14.93
CA ARG A 176 -13.36 2.60 -15.53
C ARG A 176 -13.12 1.37 -14.66
N ALA A 177 -14.16 0.85 -14.03
CA ALA A 177 -14.04 -0.22 -13.05
C ALA A 177 -14.92 -1.42 -13.41
N ARG A 178 -14.32 -2.61 -13.35
CA ARG A 178 -15.04 -3.89 -13.35
C ARG A 178 -15.45 -4.19 -11.92
N VAL A 179 -16.75 -4.34 -11.70
CA VAL A 179 -17.34 -4.35 -10.36
C VAL A 179 -18.37 -5.47 -10.20
N LEU A 180 -18.55 -5.94 -8.95
CA LEU A 180 -19.69 -6.76 -8.55
C LEU A 180 -20.63 -5.92 -7.68
N SER A 181 -21.91 -5.95 -8.00
CA SER A 181 -22.98 -5.43 -7.13
C SER A 181 -22.93 -6.11 -5.76
N THR A 182 -22.95 -5.33 -4.69
CA THR A 182 -22.99 -5.89 -3.31
C THR A 182 -24.37 -6.42 -2.96
N ALA A 183 -25.42 -5.99 -3.66
CA ALA A 183 -26.79 -6.42 -3.42
C ALA A 183 -27.11 -7.82 -3.98
N ASP A 184 -26.66 -8.10 -5.20
CA ASP A 184 -27.04 -9.32 -5.94
C ASP A 184 -25.87 -10.06 -6.60
N ARG A 185 -24.63 -9.57 -6.41
CA ARG A 185 -23.39 -10.18 -6.92
C ARG A 185 -23.28 -10.21 -8.44
N THR A 186 -24.11 -9.45 -9.16
CA THR A 186 -24.00 -9.30 -10.61
C THR A 186 -22.73 -8.53 -10.97
N GLU A 187 -21.99 -9.02 -11.95
CA GLU A 187 -20.79 -8.36 -12.47
C GLU A 187 -21.15 -7.40 -13.59
N THR A 188 -20.57 -6.20 -13.57
CA THR A 188 -20.76 -5.17 -14.59
C THR A 188 -19.53 -4.27 -14.70
N THR A 189 -19.53 -3.33 -15.64
CA THR A 189 -18.54 -2.27 -15.74
C THR A 189 -19.22 -0.92 -15.54
N ILE A 190 -18.62 -0.08 -14.69
CA ILE A 190 -19.02 1.30 -14.51
C ILE A 190 -17.89 2.24 -14.92
N SER A 191 -18.24 3.45 -15.33
CA SER A 191 -17.25 4.46 -15.68
C SER A 191 -17.77 5.86 -15.45
N GLY A 192 -16.84 6.79 -15.21
CA GLY A 192 -17.12 8.22 -15.11
C GLY A 192 -16.11 8.95 -14.22
N PRO A 193 -16.33 10.26 -13.96
CA PRO A 193 -15.47 11.05 -13.09
C PRO A 193 -15.38 10.50 -11.67
N VAL A 194 -14.18 10.49 -11.10
CA VAL A 194 -14.01 10.22 -9.65
C VAL A 194 -14.20 11.55 -8.93
N ILE A 195 -15.27 11.66 -8.14
CA ILE A 195 -15.65 12.91 -7.47
C ILE A 195 -15.30 12.92 -5.97
N ASN A 196 -14.95 11.77 -5.41
CA ASN A 196 -14.56 11.65 -4.01
C ASN A 196 -13.72 10.39 -3.76
N ALA A 197 -12.74 10.49 -2.86
CA ALA A 197 -11.99 9.37 -2.30
C ALA A 197 -12.12 9.38 -0.78
N ARG A 198 -12.70 8.31 -0.21
CA ARG A 198 -12.86 8.11 1.23
C ARG A 198 -11.74 7.23 1.76
N GLN A 199 -10.80 7.81 2.49
CA GLN A 199 -9.56 7.13 2.93
C GLN A 199 -8.88 7.82 4.13
N SER A 200 -7.89 7.13 4.72
CA SER A 200 -7.04 7.65 5.81
C SER A 200 -5.54 7.37 5.62
N ILE A 201 -5.14 6.87 4.45
CA ILE A 201 -3.75 6.58 4.04
C ILE A 201 -2.93 7.88 3.94
N VAL A 202 -3.47 8.95 3.34
CA VAL A 202 -2.75 10.23 3.14
C VAL A 202 -3.58 11.44 3.56
N TYR A 203 -2.93 12.56 3.87
CA TYR A 203 -3.64 13.81 4.13
C TYR A 203 -3.99 14.57 2.84
N PRO A 204 -5.17 15.24 2.78
CA PRO A 204 -6.21 15.30 3.82
C PRO A 204 -7.00 13.99 3.94
N ALA A 205 -7.08 13.45 5.16
CA ALA A 205 -7.83 12.23 5.44
C ALA A 205 -9.33 12.53 5.48
N SER A 206 -10.09 11.88 4.61
CA SER A 206 -11.56 11.99 4.53
C SER A 206 -12.27 10.98 5.44
N SER A 207 -11.51 10.06 6.05
CA SER A 207 -11.98 9.17 7.12
C SER A 207 -10.97 9.09 8.28
N LYS A 208 -11.47 8.76 9.47
CA LYS A 208 -10.67 8.38 10.65
C LYS A 208 -10.56 6.86 10.83
N ASN A 209 -11.26 6.09 10.00
CA ASN A 209 -11.27 4.63 10.07
C ASN A 209 -10.33 4.05 9.00
N PRO A 210 -9.21 3.39 9.38
CA PRO A 210 -8.26 2.78 8.45
C PRO A 210 -8.85 1.71 7.52
N ALA A 211 -9.96 1.08 7.91
CA ALA A 211 -10.64 0.11 7.06
C ALA A 211 -11.43 0.76 5.90
N GLU A 212 -11.82 2.04 6.03
CA GLU A 212 -12.66 2.71 5.05
C GLU A 212 -11.83 3.20 3.87
N ARG A 213 -12.04 2.56 2.73
CA ARG A 213 -11.36 2.82 1.46
C ARG A 213 -12.40 2.68 0.35
N SER A 214 -12.89 3.81 -0.14
CA SER A 214 -13.88 3.81 -1.23
C SER A 214 -13.73 5.00 -2.17
N LEU A 215 -14.17 4.82 -3.40
CA LEU A 215 -14.29 5.86 -4.41
C LEU A 215 -15.75 6.15 -4.67
N THR A 216 -16.08 7.40 -4.96
CA THR A 216 -17.37 7.78 -5.54
C THR A 216 -17.16 8.13 -7.00
N ILE A 217 -17.85 7.40 -7.89
CA ILE A 217 -17.78 7.58 -9.34
C ILE A 217 -19.12 8.15 -9.80
N GLU A 218 -19.11 9.28 -10.51
CA GLU A 218 -20.29 9.86 -11.13
C GLU A 218 -20.63 9.08 -12.41
N THR A 219 -21.77 8.38 -12.43
CA THR A 219 -22.22 7.58 -13.59
C THR A 219 -23.44 8.22 -14.24
N ASP A 220 -23.86 7.71 -15.40
CA ASP A 220 -25.10 8.18 -16.07
C ASP A 220 -26.36 8.03 -15.20
N SER A 221 -26.33 7.15 -14.20
CA SER A 221 -27.44 6.93 -13.25
C SER A 221 -27.29 7.71 -11.94
N GLY A 222 -26.27 8.57 -11.85
CA GLY A 222 -25.88 9.29 -10.65
C GLY A 222 -24.62 8.72 -9.97
N PRO A 223 -24.23 9.28 -8.82
CA PRO A 223 -23.03 8.87 -8.12
C PRO A 223 -23.19 7.51 -7.44
N VAL A 224 -22.19 6.65 -7.60
CA VAL A 224 -22.13 5.33 -6.95
C VAL A 224 -20.85 5.18 -6.14
N THR A 225 -20.93 4.42 -5.04
CA THR A 225 -19.76 4.13 -4.19
C THR A 225 -19.17 2.76 -4.55
N VAL A 226 -17.85 2.71 -4.63
CA VAL A 226 -17.07 1.52 -4.95
C VAL A 226 -16.08 1.25 -3.83
N GLY A 227 -16.07 0.03 -3.30
CA GLY A 227 -15.14 -0.44 -2.29
C GLY A 227 -14.20 -1.51 -2.85
N GLY A 228 -13.20 -1.91 -2.06
CA GLY A 228 -12.26 -2.98 -2.41
C GLY A 228 -12.85 -4.38 -2.22
N SER A 229 -11.99 -5.39 -2.31
CA SER A 229 -12.36 -6.80 -2.06
C SER A 229 -13.10 -6.96 -0.72
N GLY A 230 -14.22 -7.70 -0.73
CA GLY A 230 -15.06 -7.89 0.46
C GLY A 230 -15.94 -6.70 0.85
N ALA A 231 -16.09 -5.68 -0.01
CA ALA A 231 -17.00 -4.55 0.23
C ALA A 231 -18.44 -5.01 0.51
N THR A 232 -19.04 -4.44 1.56
CA THR A 232 -20.42 -4.72 1.98
C THR A 232 -21.24 -3.45 2.23
N ARG A 233 -20.60 -2.29 2.31
CA ARG A 233 -21.26 -0.99 2.58
C ARG A 233 -21.44 -0.19 1.30
N GLU A 234 -20.50 -0.30 0.39
CA GLU A 234 -20.50 0.33 -0.92
C GLU A 234 -21.50 -0.37 -1.86
N VAL A 235 -21.94 0.33 -2.91
CA VAL A 235 -22.82 -0.25 -3.93
C VAL A 235 -22.11 -1.37 -4.70
N TYR A 236 -20.80 -1.22 -4.87
CA TYR A 236 -19.98 -2.10 -5.68
C TYR A 236 -18.70 -2.55 -4.96
N GLU A 237 -18.36 -3.82 -5.13
CA GLU A 237 -17.04 -4.39 -4.88
C GLU A 237 -16.21 -4.30 -6.16
N CYS A 238 -15.04 -3.67 -6.11
CA CYS A 238 -14.13 -3.55 -7.26
C CYS A 238 -13.32 -4.82 -7.47
N ARG A 239 -13.20 -5.26 -8.72
CA ARG A 239 -12.25 -6.31 -9.15
C ARG A 239 -11.00 -5.74 -9.78
N GLU A 240 -11.17 -4.67 -10.55
CA GLU A 240 -10.09 -4.00 -11.26
C GLU A 240 -10.58 -2.61 -11.66
N ILE A 241 -9.70 -1.63 -11.60
CA ILE A 241 -10.03 -0.24 -11.92
C ILE A 241 -8.88 0.41 -12.68
N THR A 242 -9.21 1.06 -13.78
CA THR A 242 -8.29 1.98 -14.48
C THR A 242 -8.66 3.40 -14.11
N LEU A 243 -7.68 4.17 -13.63
CA LEU A 243 -7.78 5.61 -13.48
C LEU A 243 -7.10 6.29 -14.68
N ASP A 244 -7.75 7.29 -15.25
CA ASP A 244 -7.24 8.09 -16.36
C ASP A 244 -7.37 9.59 -16.04
N ARG A 245 -6.62 10.44 -16.75
CA ARG A 245 -6.84 11.89 -16.68
C ARG A 245 -8.26 12.19 -17.16
N GLY A 246 -8.96 13.01 -16.39
CA GLY A 246 -10.20 13.62 -16.82
C GLY A 246 -9.92 14.88 -17.63
N ASP A 247 -10.89 15.26 -18.45
CA ASP A 247 -10.86 16.58 -19.08
C ASP A 247 -11.02 17.67 -18.00
N GLU A 248 -10.30 18.78 -18.15
CA GLU A 248 -10.57 19.99 -17.37
C GLU A 248 -11.99 20.46 -17.70
N GLN A 249 -12.84 20.58 -16.66
CA GLN A 249 -14.19 21.17 -16.80
C GLN A 249 -14.13 22.69 -16.78
#